data_AF-A0A0G3BBG8-F1
#
_entry.id   AF-A0A0G3BBG8-F1
#
_cell.length_a   1.000
_cell.length_b   1.000
_cell.length_c   1.000
_cell.angle_alpha   90.00
_cell.angle_beta   90.00
_cell.angle_gamma   90.00
#
_symmetry.space_group_name_H-M   'P 1'
#
loop_
_entity.id
_entity.type
_entity.pdbx_description
1 polymer ?
#
loop_
_entity_poly.entity_id
_entity_poly.type
_entity_poly.pdbx_seq_one_letter_code
_entity_poly.pdbx_strand_id
1 'polypeptide(L)'
;MSLDPRVTRSLRRPAEAVAFRNAGPALAGGDAWLLLAVTRPSTQGRPTDYCGSGTETTLYLLRWSLRRRQLNQADELLVQSCLQSLVLQSDAADEQTALVYALQRPGPVVFAWQAHPLQGDKSRQLSIREGKMVLEPVAVQREVRP
;
A
#
# COMPACT_ATOMS: atom_id res chain seq x y z
N MET A 1 1.53 -22.53 -12.48
CA MET A 1 1.44 -21.11 -12.09
C MET A 1 2.76 -20.77 -11.41
N SER A 2 3.52 -19.82 -11.92
CA SER A 2 4.80 -19.42 -11.32
C SER A 2 4.68 -18.07 -10.63
N LEU A 3 5.20 -18.00 -9.41
CA LEU A 3 5.34 -16.77 -8.64
C LEU A 3 6.74 -16.22 -8.87
N ASP A 4 6.84 -14.91 -9.05
CA ASP A 4 8.12 -14.22 -9.02
C ASP A 4 8.88 -14.54 -7.70
N PRO A 5 10.17 -14.92 -7.77
CA PRO A 5 10.99 -15.18 -6.59
C PRO A 5 11.02 -14.03 -5.57
N ARG A 6 10.87 -12.77 -6.01
CA ARG A 6 10.77 -11.61 -5.12
C ARG A 6 9.51 -11.64 -4.29
N VAL A 7 8.37 -11.89 -4.92
CA VAL A 7 7.08 -12.06 -4.24
C VAL A 7 7.16 -13.21 -3.26
N THR A 8 7.72 -14.35 -3.70
CA THR A 8 7.88 -15.54 -2.86
C THR A 8 8.76 -15.27 -1.64
N ARG A 9 9.87 -14.54 -1.81
CA ARG A 9 10.77 -14.18 -0.71
C ARG A 9 10.09 -13.22 0.27
N SER A 10 9.35 -12.24 -0.22
CA SER A 10 8.60 -11.30 0.60
C SER A 10 7.51 -12.01 1.42
N LEU A 11 6.76 -12.93 0.80
CA LEU A 11 5.68 -13.68 1.47
C LEU A 11 6.16 -14.75 2.47
N ARG A 12 7.42 -15.19 2.39
CA ARG A 12 7.99 -16.18 3.32
C ARG A 12 8.38 -15.60 4.68
N ARG A 13 8.43 -14.27 4.81
CA ARG A 13 8.72 -13.63 6.10
C ARG A 13 7.44 -13.59 6.94
N PRO A 14 7.52 -13.85 8.25
CA PRO A 14 6.39 -13.64 9.16
C PRO A 14 5.82 -12.22 8.97
N ALA A 15 4.50 -12.15 8.85
CA ALA A 15 3.76 -10.91 8.72
C ALA A 15 2.72 -10.86 9.84
N GLU A 16 2.51 -9.68 10.40
CA GLU A 16 1.47 -9.44 11.40
C GLU A 16 0.11 -9.29 10.73
N ALA A 17 0.07 -8.64 9.56
CA ALA A 17 -1.14 -8.48 8.78
C ALA A 17 -0.87 -8.55 7.28
N VAL A 18 -1.85 -9.06 6.54
CA VAL A 18 -1.86 -9.10 5.07
C VAL A 18 -3.26 -8.72 4.59
N ALA A 19 -3.34 -7.80 3.63
CA ALA A 19 -4.58 -7.45 2.95
C ALA A 19 -4.34 -7.35 1.45
N PHE A 20 -5.37 -7.65 0.65
CA PHE A 20 -5.28 -7.54 -0.79
C PHE A 20 -6.55 -6.95 -1.38
N ARG A 21 -6.39 -6.29 -2.51
CA ARG A 21 -7.48 -5.68 -3.28
C ARG A 21 -7.21 -5.84 -4.76
N ASN A 22 -8.25 -6.10 -5.55
CA ASN A 22 -8.16 -5.92 -6.99
C ASN A 22 -7.97 -4.43 -7.32
N ALA A 23 -6.86 -4.11 -7.99
CA ALA A 23 -6.45 -2.75 -8.26
C ALA A 23 -7.15 -2.12 -9.47
N GLY A 24 -8.04 -2.85 -10.14
CA GLY A 24 -8.88 -2.33 -11.22
C GLY A 24 -9.40 -3.44 -12.14
N PRO A 25 -10.22 -3.08 -13.14
CA PRO A 25 -10.57 -4.01 -14.20
C PRO A 25 -9.30 -4.48 -14.93
N ALA A 26 -9.31 -5.71 -15.46
CA ALA A 26 -8.22 -6.18 -16.30
C ALA A 26 -8.02 -5.19 -17.47
N LEU A 27 -6.80 -4.69 -17.67
CA LEU A 27 -6.51 -3.77 -18.76
C LEU A 27 -6.68 -4.49 -20.11
N ALA A 28 -6.96 -3.72 -21.17
CA ALA A 28 -6.97 -4.22 -22.54
C ALA A 28 -5.62 -4.92 -22.84
N GLY A 29 -5.63 -6.25 -22.86
CA GLY A 29 -4.42 -7.08 -22.80
C GLY A 29 -4.59 -8.35 -21.95
N GLY A 30 -5.55 -8.36 -21.02
CA GLY A 30 -5.91 -9.53 -20.22
C GLY A 30 -5.02 -9.74 -19.00
N ASP A 31 -4.32 -8.70 -18.54
CA ASP A 31 -3.60 -8.74 -17.28
C ASP A 31 -4.45 -8.10 -16.17
N ALA A 32 -4.49 -8.76 -15.01
CA ALA A 32 -5.13 -8.26 -13.80
C ALA A 32 -4.08 -7.67 -12.85
N TRP A 33 -4.48 -6.68 -12.06
CA TRP A 33 -3.61 -6.02 -11.11
C TRP A 33 -4.10 -6.24 -9.70
N LEU A 34 -3.20 -6.65 -8.81
CA LEU A 34 -3.50 -6.88 -7.40
C LEU A 34 -2.63 -5.96 -6.56
N LEU A 35 -3.26 -5.24 -5.64
CA LEU A 35 -2.56 -4.57 -4.56
C LEU A 35 -2.50 -5.52 -3.36
N LEU A 36 -1.30 -5.69 -2.81
CA LEU A 36 -1.04 -6.50 -1.64
C LEU A 36 -0.35 -5.64 -0.58
N ALA A 37 -1.02 -5.41 0.55
CA ALA A 37 -0.40 -4.86 1.75
C ALA A 37 0.20 -5.98 2.57
N VAL A 38 1.43 -5.78 3.04
CA VAL A 38 2.06 -6.63 4.05
C VAL A 38 2.64 -5.78 5.15
N THR A 39 2.16 -6.02 6.38
CA THR A 39 2.65 -5.39 7.61
C THR A 39 3.55 -6.38 8.35
N ARG A 40 4.71 -5.91 8.80
CA ARG A 40 5.69 -6.72 9.53
C ARG A 40 6.23 -5.93 10.72
N PRO A 41 6.76 -6.60 11.76
CA PRO A 41 7.50 -5.89 12.80
C PRO A 41 8.69 -5.15 12.19
N SER A 42 8.98 -3.96 12.69
CA SER A 42 10.22 -3.25 12.33
C SER A 42 11.41 -4.08 12.80
N THR A 43 12.27 -4.48 11.85
CA THR A 43 13.45 -5.30 12.14
C THR A 43 14.72 -4.46 12.02
N GLN A 44 15.26 -4.07 13.18
CA GLN A 44 16.50 -3.33 13.42
C GLN A 44 16.57 -1.84 13.03
N GLY A 45 17.08 -1.05 13.99
CA GLY A 45 17.23 0.40 13.99
C GLY A 45 16.66 0.93 15.30
N ARG A 46 17.43 1.71 16.07
CA ARG A 46 16.94 2.29 17.33
C ARG A 46 15.59 2.95 17.03
N PRO A 47 14.50 2.56 17.71
CA PRO A 47 13.22 3.23 17.49
C PRO A 47 13.47 4.71 17.74
N THR A 48 13.29 5.54 16.72
CA THR A 48 13.05 6.95 16.98
C THR A 48 11.75 6.98 17.77
N ASP A 49 11.71 7.67 18.91
CA ASP A 49 10.62 7.66 19.91
C ASP A 49 9.25 8.14 19.38
N TYR A 50 9.09 8.24 18.05
CA TYR A 50 7.99 8.92 17.36
C TYR A 50 7.15 8.01 16.46
N CYS A 51 7.41 6.70 16.39
CA CYS A 51 6.52 5.77 15.69
C CYS A 51 5.89 4.81 16.70
N GLY A 52 4.62 5.05 17.03
CA GLY A 52 3.87 4.24 18.00
C GLY A 52 3.52 2.82 17.56
N SER A 53 3.75 2.47 16.29
CA SER A 53 3.21 1.23 15.69
C SER A 53 4.15 0.01 15.77
N GLY A 54 5.47 0.21 15.90
CA GLY A 54 6.47 -0.86 15.86
C GLY A 54 6.50 -1.68 14.56
N THR A 55 5.86 -1.22 13.49
CA THR A 55 5.64 -1.98 12.26
C THR A 55 6.04 -1.23 10.98
N GLU A 56 6.38 -2.02 9.98
CA GLU A 56 6.67 -1.61 8.60
C GLU A 56 5.57 -2.15 7.69
N THR A 57 4.95 -1.27 6.91
CA THR A 57 3.89 -1.66 5.99
C THR A 57 4.26 -1.29 4.56
N THR A 58 4.33 -2.32 3.72
CA THR A 58 4.66 -2.19 2.29
C THR A 58 3.47 -2.62 1.44
N LEU A 59 3.15 -1.80 0.45
CA LEU A 59 2.27 -2.17 -0.65
C LEU A 59 3.09 -2.75 -1.78
N TYR A 60 2.64 -3.87 -2.32
CA TYR A 60 3.15 -4.48 -3.53
C TYR A 60 2.08 -4.39 -4.61
N LEU A 61 2.47 -3.89 -5.78
CA LEU A 61 1.66 -3.98 -6.99
C LEU A 61 2.07 -5.24 -7.74
N LEU A 62 1.14 -6.18 -7.85
CA LEU A 62 1.35 -7.44 -8.54
C LEU A 62 0.61 -7.42 -9.87
N ARG A 63 1.32 -7.75 -10.95
CA ARG A 63 0.75 -7.99 -12.27
C ARG A 63 0.50 -9.48 -12.42
N TRP A 64 -0.77 -9.86 -12.53
CA TRP A 64 -1.15 -11.20 -12.92
C TRP A 64 -1.35 -11.26 -14.43
N SER A 65 -0.40 -11.90 -15.12
CA SER A 65 -0.58 -12.18 -16.54
C SER A 65 -1.36 -13.47 -16.72
N LEU A 66 -2.62 -13.34 -17.15
CA LEU A 66 -3.51 -14.50 -17.37
C LEU A 66 -2.99 -15.38 -18.51
N ARG A 67 -2.47 -14.76 -19.59
CA ARG A 67 -1.90 -15.48 -20.74
C ARG A 67 -0.68 -16.31 -20.35
N ARG A 68 0.23 -15.74 -19.55
CA ARG A 68 1.47 -16.40 -19.13
C ARG A 68 1.31 -17.23 -17.85
N ARG A 69 0.13 -17.18 -17.19
CA ARG A 69 -0.15 -17.80 -15.89
C ARG A 69 0.93 -17.49 -14.84
N GLN A 70 1.35 -16.22 -14.82
CA GLN A 70 2.47 -15.73 -14.03
C GLN A 70 2.04 -14.53 -13.18
N LEU A 71 2.49 -14.51 -11.91
CA LEU A 71 2.30 -13.37 -11.01
C LEU A 71 3.66 -12.72 -10.74
N ASN A 72 3.81 -11.47 -11.18
CA ASN A 72 5.06 -10.72 -11.05
C ASN A 72 4.86 -9.50 -10.16
N GLN A 73 5.89 -9.14 -9.39
CA GLN A 73 5.91 -7.85 -8.70
C GLN A 73 6.27 -6.76 -9.70
N ALA A 74 5.35 -5.84 -9.97
CA ALA A 74 5.56 -4.71 -10.86
C ALA A 74 6.13 -3.49 -10.14
N ASP A 75 5.69 -3.29 -8.89
CA ASP A 75 6.11 -2.15 -8.08
C ASP A 75 5.98 -2.42 -6.58
N GLU A 76 6.61 -1.58 -5.76
CA GLU A 76 6.47 -1.59 -4.31
C GLU A 76 6.49 -0.17 -3.75
N LEU A 77 5.76 0.06 -2.66
CA LEU A 77 5.64 1.35 -2.01
C LEU A 77 5.59 1.16 -0.49
N LEU A 78 6.55 1.76 0.22
CA LEU A 78 6.54 1.81 1.68
C LEU A 78 5.56 2.90 2.13
N VAL A 79 4.54 2.53 2.90
CA VAL A 79 3.48 3.46 3.33
C VAL A 79 3.49 3.72 4.83
N GLN A 80 4.09 2.83 5.62
CA GLN A 80 4.33 3.01 7.05
C GLN A 80 5.70 2.45 7.39
N SER A 81 6.44 3.18 8.23
CA SER A 81 7.78 2.82 8.65
C SER A 81 8.16 3.56 9.91
N CYS A 82 8.47 2.81 10.96
CA CYS A 82 9.05 3.42 12.16
C CYS A 82 10.46 3.93 11.92
N LEU A 83 11.22 3.21 11.09
CA LEU A 83 12.60 3.57 10.79
C LEU A 83 12.72 4.84 9.93
N GLN A 84 11.73 5.08 9.07
CA GLN A 84 11.71 6.25 8.18
C GLN A 84 10.72 7.34 8.62
N SER A 85 10.19 7.23 9.85
CA SER A 85 9.21 8.17 10.41
C SER A 85 8.00 8.41 9.49
N LEU A 86 7.50 7.32 8.88
CA LEU A 86 6.29 7.29 8.06
C LEU A 86 5.14 6.76 8.90
N VAL A 87 4.23 7.64 9.33
CA VAL A 87 3.12 7.28 10.22
C VAL A 87 1.80 7.55 9.51
N LEU A 88 1.01 6.51 9.25
CA LEU A 88 -0.32 6.67 8.64
C LEU A 88 -1.30 7.26 9.66
N GLN A 89 -2.13 8.21 9.22
CA GLN A 89 -3.30 8.63 9.98
C GLN A 89 -4.34 7.51 9.96
N SER A 90 -4.82 7.16 11.15
CA SER A 90 -5.78 6.10 11.38
C SER A 90 -6.82 6.60 12.39
N ASP A 91 -8.08 6.64 11.98
CA ASP A 91 -9.21 6.82 12.92
C ASP A 91 -9.55 5.50 13.64
N ALA A 92 -8.94 4.38 13.22
CA ALA A 92 -9.08 3.10 13.90
C ALA A 92 -8.18 3.10 15.14
N ALA A 93 -8.70 2.56 16.24
CA ALA A 93 -7.97 2.40 17.50
C ALA A 93 -6.71 1.53 17.38
N ASP A 94 -6.52 0.85 16.24
CA ASP A 94 -5.35 0.07 15.90
C ASP A 94 -4.85 0.43 14.49
N GLU A 95 -3.65 1.00 14.42
CA GLU A 95 -2.96 1.44 13.20
C GLU A 95 -2.68 0.26 12.24
N GLN A 96 -2.52 -0.96 12.76
CA GLN A 96 -2.29 -2.15 11.93
C GLN A 96 -3.52 -2.49 11.07
N THR A 97 -4.72 -2.17 11.59
CA THR A 97 -5.98 -2.43 10.91
C THR A 97 -6.35 -1.32 9.91
N ALA A 98 -5.75 -0.14 10.02
CA ALA A 98 -6.05 1.02 9.17
C ALA A 98 -5.86 0.74 7.67
N LEU A 99 -4.75 0.09 7.29
CA LEU A 99 -4.48 -0.24 5.89
C LEU A 99 -5.33 -1.40 5.37
N VAL A 100 -5.60 -2.40 6.23
CA VAL A 100 -6.53 -3.49 5.91
C VAL A 100 -7.89 -2.92 5.57
N TYR A 101 -8.40 -2.01 6.41
CA TYR A 101 -9.64 -1.30 6.15
C TYR A 101 -9.57 -0.44 4.89
N ALA A 102 -8.48 0.32 4.66
CA ALA A 102 -8.33 1.16 3.48
C ALA A 102 -8.38 0.35 2.17
N LEU A 103 -7.80 -0.85 2.15
CA LEU A 103 -7.84 -1.73 0.99
C LEU A 103 -9.18 -2.47 0.82
N GLN A 104 -9.93 -2.67 1.89
CA GLN A 104 -11.25 -3.32 1.82
C GLN A 104 -12.39 -2.36 1.47
N ARG A 105 -12.20 -1.04 1.63
CA ARG A 105 -13.22 -0.04 1.28
C ARG A 105 -13.38 0.10 -0.24
N PRO A 106 -14.63 0.16 -0.74
CA PRO A 106 -14.88 0.55 -2.13
C PRO A 106 -14.45 2.01 -2.37
N GLY A 107 -14.07 2.34 -3.60
CA GLY A 107 -13.60 3.68 -3.98
C GLY A 107 -12.07 3.82 -4.04
N PRO A 108 -11.52 5.03 -4.21
CA PRO A 108 -10.08 5.24 -4.29
C PRO A 108 -9.38 4.88 -2.99
N VAL A 109 -8.16 4.32 -3.07
CA VAL A 109 -7.31 4.13 -1.89
C VAL A 109 -6.64 5.47 -1.59
N VAL A 110 -6.91 6.03 -0.41
CA VAL A 110 -6.34 7.30 0.03
C VAL A 110 -5.52 7.06 1.28
N PHE A 111 -4.31 7.62 1.31
CA PHE A 111 -3.45 7.64 2.46
C PHE A 111 -3.36 9.06 2.99
N ALA A 112 -3.38 9.20 4.30
CA ALA A 112 -2.98 10.40 4.98
C ALA A 112 -1.90 10.01 5.98
N TRP A 113 -0.92 10.88 6.19
CA TRP A 113 0.18 10.64 7.12
C TRP A 113 0.15 11.68 8.22
N GLN A 114 0.47 11.27 9.45
CA GLN A 114 0.73 12.21 10.54
C GLN A 114 2.08 12.88 10.32
N ALA A 115 3.04 12.10 9.83
CA ALA A 115 4.36 12.55 9.44
C ALA A 115 4.82 11.76 8.20
N HIS A 116 5.16 12.49 7.14
CA HIS A 116 5.85 11.95 5.98
C HIS A 116 6.97 12.93 5.56
N PRO A 117 8.24 12.49 5.45
CA PRO A 117 9.37 13.38 5.22
C PRO A 117 9.27 14.17 3.89
N LEU A 118 8.68 13.57 2.85
CA LEU A 118 8.48 14.21 1.55
C LEU A 118 7.06 14.78 1.32
N GLN A 119 6.02 14.15 1.86
CA GLN A 119 4.62 14.50 1.54
C GLN A 119 3.96 15.41 2.58
N GLY A 120 4.56 15.54 3.76
CA GLY A 120 3.98 16.24 4.91
C GLY A 120 2.78 15.49 5.48
N ASP A 121 1.82 16.26 5.99
CA ASP A 121 0.55 15.81 6.57
C ASP A 121 -0.59 15.68 5.55
N LYS A 122 -0.29 15.88 4.26
CA LYS A 122 -1.32 15.96 3.22
C LYS A 122 -1.75 14.58 2.74
N SER A 123 -3.06 14.40 2.58
CA SER A 123 -3.62 13.19 1.97
C SER A 123 -3.18 13.01 0.51
N ARG A 124 -2.94 11.77 0.12
CA ARG A 124 -2.64 11.35 -1.26
C ARG A 124 -3.52 10.19 -1.67
N GLN A 125 -4.05 10.26 -2.88
CA GLN A 125 -4.73 9.16 -3.52
C GLN A 125 -3.70 8.27 -4.23
N LEU A 126 -3.84 6.95 -4.06
CA LEU A 126 -3.10 5.97 -4.83
C LEU A 126 -3.75 5.79 -6.21
N SER A 127 -2.95 6.00 -7.24
CA SER A 127 -3.28 5.73 -8.63
C SER A 127 -2.27 4.73 -9.21
N ILE A 128 -2.68 3.95 -10.21
CA ILE A 128 -1.77 3.04 -10.93
C ILE A 128 -1.64 3.54 -12.36
N ARG A 129 -0.41 3.88 -12.77
CA ARG A 129 -0.09 4.34 -14.12
C ARG A 129 1.03 3.49 -14.67
N GLU A 130 0.81 2.85 -15.81
CA GLU A 130 1.84 2.05 -16.51
C GLU A 130 2.52 0.98 -15.63
N GLY A 131 1.77 0.39 -14.70
CA GLY A 131 2.30 -0.61 -13.78
C GLY A 131 3.13 -0.04 -12.63
N LYS A 132 3.02 1.26 -12.36
CA LYS A 132 3.61 1.96 -11.22
C LYS A 132 2.54 2.53 -10.30
N MET A 133 2.82 2.47 -9.00
CA MET A 133 2.03 3.16 -7.99
C MET A 133 2.45 4.62 -7.94
N VAL A 134 1.47 5.51 -8.06
CA VAL A 134 1.66 6.96 -8.03
C VAL A 134 0.80 7.54 -6.93
N LEU A 135 1.40 8.36 -6.08
CA LEU A 135 0.70 9.11 -5.04
C LEU A 135 0.33 10.49 -5.58
N GLU A 136 -0.95 10.70 -5.83
CA GLU A 136 -1.49 11.94 -6.38
C GLU A 136 -2.14 12.78 -5.29
N PRO A 137 -2.15 14.11 -5.39
CA PRO A 137 -2.98 14.94 -4.53
C PRO A 137 -4.44 14.50 -4.62
N VAL A 138 -5.13 14.39 -3.48
CA VAL A 138 -6.57 14.16 -3.50
C VAL A 138 -7.22 15.37 -4.16
N ALA A 139 -7.97 15.15 -5.24
CA ALA A 139 -8.71 16.22 -5.89
C ALA A 139 -9.72 16.79 -4.89
N VAL A 140 -9.58 18.08 -4.56
CA VAL A 140 -10.57 18.79 -3.76
C VAL A 140 -11.87 18.80 -4.57
N GLN A 141 -12.87 18.04 -4.14
CA GLN A 141 -14.21 18.21 -4.69
C GLN A 141 -14.65 19.63 -4.32
N ARG A 142 -14.73 20.51 -5.32
CA ARG A 142 -15.45 21.77 -5.16
C ARG A 142 -16.90 21.37 -4.91
N GLU A 143 -17.37 21.54 -3.68
CA GLU A 143 -18.80 21.53 -3.38
C GLU A 143 -19.46 22.54 -4.32
N VAL A 144 -20.22 22.04 -5.28
CA VAL A 144 -21.20 22.85 -6.00
C VAL A 144 -22.28 23.11 -4.97
N ARG A 145 -22.17 24.26 -4.30
CA ARG A 145 -23.21 24.76 -3.41
C ARG A 145 -24.50 24.94 -4.24
N PRO A 146 -25.65 24.41 -3.78
CA PRO A 146 -26.92 24.54 -4.49
C PRO A 146 -27.37 26.00 -4.60
#